data_AF-A0A2E8XL19-F1
#
_entry.id   AF-A0A2E8XL19-F1
#
_cell.length_a   1.000
_cell.length_b   1.000
_cell.length_c   1.000
_cell.angle_alpha   90.00
_cell.angle_beta   90.00
_cell.angle_gamma   90.00
#
_symmetry.space_group_name_H-M   'P 1'
#
loop_
_entity.id
_entity.type
_entity.pdbx_description
1 polymer ?
#
loop_
_entity_poly.entity_id
_entity_poly.type
_entity_poly.pdbx_seq_one_letter_code
_entity_poly.pdbx_strand_id
1 'polypeptide(L)'
;MNSRAFTKWLFVGGFVLGLIYAVGGLIIDLFTVGLNAGTAMAFGAMIVLPALFGASGIIFGLLFKLLLVIRHKIKGSTIKK
;
A
#
# COMPACT_ATOMS: atom_id res chain seq x y z
N MET A 1 4.25 13.18 -11.23
CA MET A 1 3.23 12.29 -10.63
C MET A 1 2.78 12.90 -9.32
N ASN A 2 1.47 13.14 -9.15
CA ASN A 2 0.97 13.80 -7.94
C ASN A 2 1.03 12.78 -6.79
N SER A 3 2.01 12.92 -5.90
CA SER A 3 2.37 11.91 -4.88
C SER A 3 1.15 11.45 -4.05
N ARG A 4 0.23 12.38 -3.77
CA ARG A 4 -1.03 12.10 -3.07
C ARG A 4 -1.99 11.19 -3.83
N ALA A 5 -2.07 11.32 -5.15
CA ALA A 5 -2.91 10.44 -5.97
C ALA A 5 -2.35 9.02 -5.97
N PHE A 6 -1.03 8.86 -6.10
CA PHE A 6 -0.38 7.56 -6.06
C PHE A 6 -0.61 6.82 -4.72
N THR A 7 -0.47 7.52 -3.59
CA THR A 7 -0.78 6.96 -2.27
C THR A 7 -2.24 6.52 -2.15
N LYS A 8 -3.19 7.31 -2.66
CA LYS A 8 -4.61 6.94 -2.68
C LYS A 8 -4.87 5.66 -3.49
N TRP A 9 -4.26 5.54 -4.67
CA TRP A 9 -4.38 4.35 -5.50
C TRP A 9 -3.79 3.12 -4.82
N LEU A 10 -2.65 3.24 -4.13
CA LEU A 10 -2.08 2.15 -3.34
C LEU A 10 -2.98 1.74 -2.19
N PHE A 11 -3.53 2.70 -1.44
CA PHE A 11 -4.50 2.42 -0.38
C PHE A 11 -5.73 1.66 -0.89
N VAL A 12 -6.31 2.12 -2.00
CA VAL A 12 -7.44 1.43 -2.65
C VAL A 12 -7.05 0.02 -3.10
N GLY A 13 -5.85 -0.15 -3.67
CA GLY A 13 -5.32 -1.46 -4.03
C GLY A 13 -5.18 -2.39 -2.82
N GLY A 14 -4.65 -1.89 -1.70
CA GLY A 14 -4.55 -2.63 -0.45
C GLY A 14 -5.93 -3.02 0.12
N PHE A 15 -6.92 -2.14 0.00
CA PHE A 15 -8.30 -2.42 0.41
C PHE A 15 -8.93 -3.54 -0.44
N VAL A 16 -8.78 -3.48 -1.77
CA VAL A 16 -9.30 -4.52 -2.67
C VAL A 16 -8.65 -5.87 -2.39
N LEU A 17 -7.33 -5.91 -2.16
CA LEU A 17 -6.63 -7.13 -1.80
C LEU A 17 -7.10 -7.69 -0.45
N GLY A 18 -7.28 -6.82 0.56
CA GLY A 18 -7.83 -7.22 1.85
C GLY A 18 -9.26 -7.75 1.75
N LEU A 19 -10.08 -7.17 0.88
CA LEU A 19 -11.44 -7.63 0.62
C LEU A 19 -11.46 -9.02 -0.05
N ILE A 20 -10.61 -9.24 -1.05
CA ILE A 20 -10.45 -10.57 -1.69
C ILE A 20 -9.97 -11.60 -0.67
N TYR A 21 -9.00 -11.25 0.18
CA TYR A 21 -8.48 -12.15 1.21
C TYR A 21 -9.53 -12.49 2.27
N ALA A 22 -10.29 -11.50 2.75
CA ALA A 22 -11.35 -11.70 3.71
C ALA A 22 -12.46 -12.60 3.16
N VAL A 23 -12.92 -12.34 1.95
CA VAL A 23 -13.98 -13.13 1.29
C VAL A 23 -13.48 -14.54 0.98
N GLY A 24 -12.26 -14.69 0.46
CA GLY A 24 -11.66 -15.99 0.19
C GLY A 24 -11.46 -16.81 1.46
N GLY A 25 -10.93 -16.20 2.53
CA GLY A 25 -10.77 -16.84 3.83
C GLY A 25 -12.10 -17.28 4.43
N LEU A 26 -13.13 -16.43 4.38
CA LEU A 26 -14.47 -16.76 4.84
C LEU A 26 -15.09 -17.93 4.07
N ILE A 27 -14.95 -17.95 2.74
CA ILE A 27 -15.45 -19.07 1.93
C ILE A 27 -14.75 -20.37 2.33
N ILE A 28 -13.41 -20.38 2.36
CA ILE A 28 -12.63 -21.58 2.68
C ILE A 28 -12.96 -22.07 4.10
N ASP A 29 -13.02 -21.18 5.08
CA ASP A 29 -13.33 -21.52 6.47
C ASP A 29 -14.74 -22.11 6.59
N LEU A 30 -15.75 -21.54 5.91
CA LEU A 30 -17.11 -22.10 5.90
C LEU A 30 -17.18 -23.53 5.34
N PHE A 31 -16.34 -23.86 4.36
CA PHE A 31 -16.33 -25.18 3.73
C PHE A 31 -15.43 -26.21 4.42
N THR A 32 -14.58 -25.80 5.38
CA THR A 32 -13.57 -26.69 5.97
C THR A 32 -13.71 -26.87 7.47
N VAL A 33 -13.72 -25.77 8.25
CA VAL A 33 -13.59 -25.83 9.71
C VAL A 33 -14.71 -25.04 10.43
N GLY A 34 -15.46 -24.20 9.70
CA GLY A 34 -16.39 -23.22 10.25
C GLY A 34 -15.73 -21.89 10.60
N LEU A 35 -16.52 -20.93 11.11
CA LEU A 35 -16.03 -19.62 11.54
C LEU A 35 -15.02 -19.77 12.69
N ASN A 36 -13.78 -19.38 12.45
CA ASN A 36 -12.67 -19.54 13.38
C ASN A 36 -11.90 -18.22 13.57
N ALA A 37 -10.85 -18.25 14.39
CA ALA A 37 -9.98 -17.09 14.61
C ALA A 37 -9.20 -16.67 13.34
N GLY A 38 -8.96 -17.60 12.41
CA GLY A 38 -8.42 -17.34 11.07
C GLY A 38 -9.37 -16.48 10.24
N THR A 39 -10.68 -16.75 10.29
CA THR A 39 -11.68 -15.91 9.61
C THR A 39 -11.69 -14.48 10.18
N ALA A 40 -11.60 -14.34 11.50
CA ALA A 40 -11.50 -13.04 12.15
C ALA A 40 -10.22 -12.28 11.71
N MET A 41 -9.09 -12.97 11.59
CA MET A 41 -7.86 -12.39 11.03
C MET A 41 -7.99 -12.03 9.55
N ALA A 42 -8.74 -12.82 8.76
CA ALA A 42 -9.00 -12.53 7.35
C ALA A 42 -9.77 -11.21 7.17
N PHE A 43 -10.78 -10.95 8.02
CA PHE A 43 -11.43 -9.64 8.07
C PHE A 43 -10.50 -8.53 8.57
N GLY A 44 -9.63 -8.82 9.54
CA GLY A 44 -8.59 -7.89 9.98
C GLY A 44 -7.68 -7.42 8.84
N ALA A 45 -7.44 -8.26 7.83
CA ALA A 45 -6.66 -7.91 6.65
C ALA A 45 -7.30 -6.76 5.84
N MET A 46 -8.63 -6.56 5.89
CA MET A 46 -9.30 -5.43 5.24
C MET A 46 -8.88 -4.08 5.83
N ILE A 47 -8.34 -4.05 7.04
CA ILE A 47 -7.83 -2.83 7.69
C ILE A 47 -6.31 -2.77 7.52
N VAL A 48 -5.63 -3.88 7.80
CA VAL A 48 -4.16 -3.94 7.83
C VAL A 48 -3.54 -3.72 6.44
N LEU A 49 -4.08 -4.34 5.39
CA LEU A 49 -3.53 -4.22 4.03
C LEU A 49 -3.65 -2.80 3.45
N PRO A 50 -4.81 -2.13 3.48
CA PRO A 50 -4.86 -0.73 3.04
C PRO A 50 -3.99 0.20 3.89
N ALA A 51 -3.88 -0.03 5.20
CA ALA A 51 -2.98 0.74 6.05
C ALA A 51 -1.51 0.56 5.64
N LEU A 52 -1.06 -0.69 5.41
CA LEU A 52 0.31 -1.00 4.96
C LEU A 52 0.60 -0.41 3.57
N PHE A 53 -0.32 -0.54 2.62
CA PHE A 53 -0.16 0.01 1.28
C PHE A 53 -0.22 1.54 1.24
N GLY A 54 -1.05 2.14 2.09
CA GLY A 54 -1.06 3.60 2.29
C GLY A 54 0.27 4.10 2.85
N ALA A 55 0.78 3.45 3.89
CA ALA A 55 2.07 3.79 4.49
C ALA A 55 3.23 3.65 3.50
N SER A 56 3.28 2.55 2.74
CA SER A 56 4.31 2.36 1.71
C SER A 56 4.22 3.42 0.62
N GLY A 57 3.00 3.81 0.21
CA GLY A 57 2.79 4.89 -0.74
C GLY A 57 3.32 6.25 -0.29
N ILE A 58 3.27 6.56 1.01
CA ILE A 58 3.88 7.77 1.58
C ILE A 58 5.41 7.68 1.51
N ILE A 59 5.99 6.54 1.88
CA ILE A 59 7.43 6.30 1.87
C ILE A 59 7.98 6.44 0.44
N PHE A 60 7.35 5.80 -0.55
CA PHE A 60 7.75 5.93 -1.95
C PHE A 60 7.60 7.36 -2.48
N GLY A 61 6.55 8.08 -2.05
CA GLY A 61 6.36 9.48 -2.39
C GLY A 61 7.49 10.39 -1.89
N LEU A 62 7.94 10.18 -0.65
CA LEU A 62 9.08 10.88 -0.05
C LEU A 62 10.39 10.55 -0.77
N LEU A 63 10.64 9.26 -1.03
CA LEU A 63 11.82 8.78 -1.77
C LEU A 63 11.94 9.42 -3.15
N PHE A 64 10.83 9.47 -3.92
CA PHE A 64 10.82 10.12 -5.23
C PHE A 64 11.13 11.62 -5.14
N LYS A 65 10.58 12.30 -4.14
CA LYS A 65 10.84 13.73 -3.92
C LYS A 65 12.31 13.98 -3.58
N LEU A 66 12.89 13.14 -2.72
CA LEU A 66 14.31 13.19 -2.37
C LEU A 66 15.21 12.98 -3.60
N LEU A 67 14.91 11.97 -4.42
CA LEU A 67 15.63 11.69 -5.67
C LEU A 67 15.58 12.88 -6.64
N LEU A 68 14.42 13.53 -6.78
CA LEU A 68 14.28 14.73 -7.60
C LEU A 68 15.13 15.89 -7.08
N VAL A 69 15.13 16.14 -5.78
CA VAL A 69 15.97 17.18 -5.16
C VAL A 69 17.45 16.90 -5.40
N ILE A 70 17.89 15.65 -5.23
CA ILE A 70 19.28 15.23 -5.48
C ILE A 70 19.65 15.45 -6.95
N ARG A 71 18.80 15.00 -7.91
CA ARG A 71 19.05 15.23 -9.35
C ARG A 71 19.15 16.71 -9.69
N HIS A 72 18.30 17.54 -9.10
CA HIS A 72 18.31 18.98 -9.36
C HIS A 72 19.56 19.66 -8.80
N LYS A 73 20.01 19.24 -7.61
CA LYS A 73 21.27 19.71 -7.00
C LYS A 73 22.47 19.33 -7.86
N ILE A 74 22.51 18.12 -8.39
CA ILE A 74 23.59 17.63 -9.27
C ILE A 74 23.62 18.44 -10.58
N LYS A 75 22.48 18.59 -11.27
CA LYS A 75 22.41 19.39 -12.51
C LYS A 75 22.75 20.87 -12.29
N GLY A 76 22.29 21.46 -11.20
CA GLY A 76 22.61 22.85 -10.85
C GLY A 76 24.12 23.08 -10.59
N SER A 77 24.82 22.05 -10.11
CA SER A 77 26.28 22.08 -9.95
C SER A 77 27.04 21.95 -11.27
N THR A 78 26.44 21.39 -12.32
CA THR A 78 27.08 21.22 -13.64
C THR A 78 26.98 22.46 -14.51
N ILE A 79 25.94 23.30 -14.32
CA ILE A 79 25.70 24.52 -15.11
C ILE A 79 26.52 25.72 -14.58
N LYS A 80 26.99 25.66 -13.33
CA LYS A 80 27.80 26.71 -12.69
C LYS A 80 29.32 26.58 -12.92
N LYS A 81 29.75 25.60 -13.71
CA LYS A 81 31.16 25.33 -14.01
C LYS A 81 31.41 25.58 -15.49
#